data_AF-A0A1Q5F6L2-F1
#
_entry.id   AF-A0A1Q5F6L2-F1
#
_cell.length_a   1.000
_cell.length_b   1.000
_cell.length_c   1.000
_cell.angle_alpha   90.00
_cell.angle_beta   90.00
_cell.angle_gamma   90.00
#
_symmetry.space_group_name_H-M   'P 1'
#
loop_
_entity.id
_entity.type
_entity.pdbx_description
1 polymer ?
#
loop_
_entity_poly.entity_id
_entity_poly.type
_entity_poly.pdbx_seq_one_letter_code
_entity_poly.pdbx_strand_id
1 'polypeptide(L)' 'MGPRPSHRPVLLDEFETDDGYAFVPCRPLFLAAGERVELTGDRAEIVRSDGSRRAVEGSWETRCGSGVRRR' A
#
# COMPACT_ATOMS: atom_id res chain seq x y z
N MET A 1 12.98 -0.02 34.04
CA MET A 1 11.99 -0.22 32.96
C MET A 1 12.31 0.78 31.86
N GLY A 2 12.85 0.32 30.72
CA GLY A 2 13.21 1.21 29.61
C GLY A 2 11.99 1.60 28.76
N PRO A 3 12.07 2.66 27.94
CA PRO A 3 10.99 3.05 27.05
C PRO A 3 10.69 1.90 26.09
N ARG A 4 9.41 1.52 25.99
CA ARG A 4 8.98 0.58 24.94
C ARG A 4 9.01 1.33 23.61
N PRO A 5 9.53 0.73 22.52
CA PRO A 5 9.45 1.36 21.22
C PRO A 5 7.99 1.67 20.90
N SER A 6 7.69 2.96 20.71
CA SER A 6 6.38 3.39 20.27
C SER A 6 6.27 3.07 18.78
N HIS A 7 5.51 2.04 18.43
CA HIS A 7 5.18 1.77 17.03
C HIS A 7 4.24 2.87 16.54
N ARG A 8 4.72 3.73 15.64
CA ARG A 8 3.89 4.74 14.99
C ARG A 8 3.31 4.13 13.71
N PRO A 9 1.99 4.20 13.49
CA PRO A 9 1.41 3.72 12.25
C PRO A 9 1.87 4.62 11.10
N VAL A 10 2.04 4.01 9.92
CA VAL A 10 2.37 4.72 8.68
C VAL A 10 1.09 4.94 7.91
N LEU A 11 0.85 6.19 7.50
CA LEU A 11 -0.24 6.52 6.59
C LEU A 11 0.20 6.23 5.15
N LEU A 12 -0.61 5.43 4.45
CA LEU A 12 -0.52 5.19 3.02
C LEU A 12 -1.72 5.87 2.34
N ASP A 13 -1.42 6.87 1.53
CA ASP A 13 -2.40 7.64 0.77
C ASP A 13 -2.54 7.10 -0.66
N GLU A 14 -1.42 6.68 -1.26
CA GLU A 14 -1.36 6.00 -2.54
C GLU A 14 -0.04 5.22 -2.64
N PHE A 15 0.05 4.27 -3.57
CA PHE A 15 1.32 3.75 -4.04
C PHE A 15 1.28 3.53 -5.55
N GLU A 16 2.44 3.69 -6.18
CA GLU A 16 2.64 3.54 -7.61
C GLU A 16 3.47 2.28 -7.87
N THR A 17 3.11 1.53 -8.91
CA THR A 17 3.83 0.37 -9.42
C THR A 17 4.75 0.80 -10.57
N ASP A 18 5.82 0.02 -10.81
CA ASP A 18 6.83 0.36 -11.82
C ASP A 18 6.28 0.46 -13.26
N ASP A 19 5.12 -0.14 -13.54
CA ASP A 19 4.41 -0.09 -14.81
C ASP A 19 3.45 1.11 -14.95
N GLY A 20 3.49 2.05 -13.99
CA GLY A 20 2.78 3.34 -14.06
C GLY A 20 1.32 3.30 -13.61
N TYR A 21 0.91 2.24 -12.91
CA TYR A 21 -0.39 2.20 -12.25
C TYR A 21 -0.25 2.68 -10.81
N ALA A 22 -1.24 3.43 -10.34
CA ALA A 22 -1.33 3.84 -8.95
C ALA A 22 -2.58 3.21 -8.33
N PHE A 23 -2.43 2.66 -7.13
CA PHE A 23 -3.57 2.26 -6.33
C PHE A 23 -3.90 3.37 -5.33
N VAL A 24 -5.15 3.80 -5.35
CA VAL A 24 -5.70 4.81 -4.46
C VAL A 24 -6.71 4.14 -3.54
N PRO A 25 -6.42 3.97 -2.24
CA PRO A 25 -7.39 3.48 -1.26
C PRO A 25 -8.60 4.43 -1.17
N CYS A 26 -9.80 3.88 -0.97
CA CYS A 26 -11.01 4.70 -0.77
C CYS A 26 -10.99 5.54 0.52
N ARG A 27 -10.05 5.24 1.43
CA ARG A 27 -9.86 5.92 2.70
C ARG A 27 -8.41 5.81 3.15
N PRO A 28 -7.89 6.76 3.95
CA PRO A 28 -6.57 6.70 4.56
C PRO A 28 -6.25 5.31 5.16
N LEU A 29 -5.19 4.67 4.66
CA LEU A 29 -4.78 3.35 5.14
C LEU A 29 -3.64 3.50 6.14
N PHE A 30 -3.82 2.98 7.36
CA PHE A 30 -2.78 2.99 8.38
C PHE A 30 -2.17 1.59 8.53
N LEU A 31 -0.87 1.48 8.28
CA LEU A 31 -0.13 0.24 8.45
C LEU A 31 0.56 0.22 9.80
N ALA A 32 0.32 -0.83 10.57
CA ALA A 32 1.06 -1.12 11.78
C ALA A 32 2.41 -1.78 11.46
N ALA A 33 3.31 -1.80 12.45
CA ALA A 33 4.57 -2.52 12.31
C ALA A 33 4.33 -4.01 12.04
N GLY A 34 4.95 -4.53 10.98
CA GLY A 34 4.80 -5.92 10.56
C GLY A 34 3.61 -6.19 9.63
N GLU A 35 2.83 -5.17 9.29
CA GLU A 35 1.87 -5.21 8.18
C GLU A 35 2.56 -4.80 6.88
N ARG A 36 2.16 -5.44 5.78
CA ARG A 36 2.64 -5.16 4.42
C ARG A 36 1.46 -5.11 3.46
N VAL A 37 1.60 -4.38 2.36
CA VAL A 37 0.61 -4.40 1.28
C VAL A 37 1.09 -5.38 0.21
N GLU A 38 0.25 -6.34 -0.16
CA GLU A 38 0.45 -7.23 -1.30
C GLU A 38 -0.56 -6.92 -2.40
N LEU A 39 -0.11 -7.04 -3.65
CA LEU A 39 -0.93 -6.86 -4.84
C LEU A 39 -1.22 -8.23 -5.44
N THR A 40 -2.49 -8.60 -5.44
CA THR A 40 -2.94 -9.86 -6.01
C THR A 40 -3.90 -9.56 -7.15
N GLY A 41 -3.38 -9.57 -8.38
CA GLY A 41 -4.14 -9.18 -9.57
C GLY A 41 -4.58 -7.72 -9.49
N ASP A 42 -5.89 -7.49 -9.47
CA ASP A 42 -6.52 -6.17 -9.40
C ASP A 42 -6.82 -5.71 -7.96
N ARG A 43 -6.38 -6.46 -6.93
CA ARG A 43 -6.67 -6.18 -5.52
C ARG A 43 -5.43 -5.85 -4.73
N ALA A 44 -5.58 -4.92 -3.79
CA ALA A 44 -4.61 -4.69 -2.73
C ALA A 44 -5.08 -5.37 -1.43
N GLU A 45 -4.16 -6.02 -0.74
CA GLU A 45 -4.41 -6.70 0.53
C GLU A 45 -3.37 -6.28 1.57
N ILE A 46 -3.80 -6.06 2.82
CA ILE A 46 -2.87 -6.02 3.95
C ILE A 46 -2.60 -7.45 4.38
N VAL A 47 -1.31 -7.80 4.42
CA VAL A 47 -0.82 -9.06 4.97
C VAL A 47 -0.11 -8.79 6.28
N ARG A 48 -0.55 -9.49 7.32
CA ARG A 48 0.04 -9.40 8.64
C ARG A 48 1.14 -10.44 8.82
N SER A 49 1.96 -10.23 9.84
CA SER A 49 3.05 -11.16 10.20
C SER A 49 2.56 -12.56 10.62
N ASP A 50 1.29 -12.69 11.04
CA ASP A 50 0.64 -13.97 11.35
C ASP A 50 0.04 -14.68 10.11
N GLY A 51 0.21 -14.10 8.92
CA GLY A 51 -0.34 -14.61 7.66
C GLY A 51 -1.80 -14.26 7.43
N SER A 52 -2.48 -13.57 8.35
CA SER A 52 -3.83 -13.09 8.12
C SER A 52 -3.85 -12.00 7.05
N ARG A 53 -4.92 -12.00 6.27
CA ARG A 53 -5.11 -11.11 5.13
C ARG A 53 -6.38 -10.29 5.28
N ARG A 54 -6.33 -9.04 4.83
CA ARG A 54 -7.48 -8.14 4.76
C ARG A 54 -7.48 -7.39 3.43
N ALA A 55 -8.56 -7.52 2.67
CA ALA A 55 -8.75 -6.73 1.46
C ALA A 55 -8.80 -5.22 1.76
N VAL A 56 -8.16 -4.45 0.88
CA VAL A 56 -8.20 -2.99 0.88
C VAL A 56 -9.10 -2.53 -0.25
N GLU A 57 -10.12 -1.73 0.09
CA GLU A 57 -10.97 -1.09 -0.89
C GLU A 57 -10.25 0.13 -1.47
N GLY A 58 -10.25 0.22 -2.80
CA GLY A 58 -9.61 1.29 -3.55
C GLY A 58 -9.83 1.11 -5.05
N SER A 59 -9.23 2.00 -5.81
CA SER A 59 -9.28 1.98 -7.26
C SER A 59 -7.87 2.05 -7.85
N TRP A 60 -7.71 1.42 -9.01
CA TRP A 60 -6.52 1.59 -9.82
C TRP A 60 -6.71 2.77 -10.77
N GLU A 61 -5.72 3.65 -10.78
CA GLU A 61 -5.63 4.75 -11.73
C GLU A 61 -4.38 4.58 -12.59
N THR A 62 -4.51 4.85 -13.89
CA THR A 62 -3.35 5.00 -14.75
C THR A 62 -2.80 6.40 -14.58
N ARG A 63 -1.65 6.52 -13.94
CA ARG A 63 -0.89 7.76 -14.02
C ARG A 63 -0.21 7.73 -15.38
N CYS A 64 -0.76 8.47 -16.33
CA CYS A 64 -0.05 8.82 -17.56
C CYS A 64 1.18 9.65 -17.18
N GLY A 65 2.22 8.99 -16.69
CA GLY A 65 3.47 9.62 -16.35
C GLY A 65 4.03 10.22 -17.63
N SER A 66 4.30 11.52 -17.60
CA SER A 66 5.11 12.22 -18.59
C SER A 66 6.56 11.68 -18.67
N GLY A 67 6.87 10.59 -17.95
CA GLY A 67 8.18 9.95 -17.85
C GLY A 67 8.38 8.67 -18.66
N VAL A 68 7.36 8.08 -19.31
CA VAL A 68 7.61 6.99 -20.28
C VAL A 68 8.09 7.61 -21.60
N ARG A 69 9.37 8.00 -21.62
CA ARG A 69 10.09 8.08 -22.89
C ARG A 69 10.12 6.66 -23.46
N ARG A 70 9.23 6.41 -24.44
CA ARG A 70 9.35 5.26 -25.33
C ARG A 70 10.79 5.21 -25.84
N ARG A 71 11.50 4.11 -25.56
CA ARG A 71 12.77 3.81 -26.21
C ARG A 71 12.55 2.76 -27.28
#